data_AF-A0A1B6ICW4-F1
#
_entry.id   AF-A0A1B6ICW4-F1
#
_cell.length_a   1.000
_cell.length_b   1.000
_cell.length_c   1.000
_cell.angle_alpha   90.00
_cell.angle_beta   90.00
_cell.angle_gamma   90.00
#
_symmetry.space_group_name_H-M   'P 1'
#
loop_
_entity.id
_entity.type
_entity.pdbx_description
1 polymer ?
#
loop_
_entity_poly.entity_id
_entity_poly.type
_entity_poly.pdbx_seq_one_letter_code
_entity_poly.pdbx_strand_id
1 'polypeptide(L)'
;ANLTHTLLPTFFSDIESSWTFEQFKEMVDVNNVYGCSVKAIWDMASLTCEDVFKNDNIKALIESEQRFDLVFLEVTLGQESLAVFGHKFKAPIVNFQGFTTWSLIDWVAGNSLSISHVPEVVSFPFTNKMSFKERL
;
A
#
# COMPACT_ATOMS: atom_id res chain seq x y z
N ALA A 1 24.66 -14.00 -2.32
CA ALA A 1 23.63 -13.83 -3.36
C ALA A 1 23.91 -12.50 -4.07
N ASN A 2 23.83 -12.45 -5.40
CA ASN A 2 24.01 -11.22 -6.16
C ASN A 2 22.68 -10.46 -6.17
N LEU A 3 22.54 -9.43 -5.33
CA LEU A 3 21.32 -8.62 -5.23
C LEU A 3 21.51 -7.32 -6.01
N THR A 4 20.70 -7.13 -7.04
CA THR A 4 20.62 -5.85 -7.76
C THR A 4 19.54 -5.00 -7.10
N HIS A 5 19.91 -3.83 -6.60
CA HIS A 5 18.98 -2.87 -6.01
C HIS A 5 18.93 -1.61 -6.89
N THR A 6 17.73 -1.23 -7.33
CA THR A 6 17.49 -0.03 -8.14
C THR A 6 16.50 0.86 -7.42
N LEU A 7 16.91 2.09 -7.11
CA LEU A 7 16.02 3.09 -6.51
C LEU A 7 15.18 3.73 -7.62
N LEU A 8 13.86 3.70 -7.46
CA LEU A 8 12.91 4.35 -8.35
C LEU A 8 12.42 5.63 -7.66
N PRO A 9 12.96 6.81 -8.00
CA PRO A 9 12.46 8.05 -7.46
C PRO A 9 11.04 8.26 -7.99
N THR A 10 10.12 8.53 -7.07
CA THR A 10 8.72 8.85 -7.34
C THR A 10 8.39 10.17 -6.65
N PHE A 11 7.30 10.80 -7.06
CA PHE A 11 6.81 12.02 -6.41
C PHE A 11 6.77 11.92 -4.87
N PHE A 12 6.40 10.76 -4.34
CA PHE A 12 6.36 10.52 -2.90
C PHE A 12 7.76 10.53 -2.25
N SER A 13 8.78 10.02 -2.94
CA SER A 13 10.17 10.02 -2.43
C SER A 13 10.71 11.44 -2.26
N ASP A 14 10.36 12.36 -3.17
CA ASP A 14 10.77 13.76 -3.08
C ASP A 14 10.05 14.46 -1.93
N ILE A 15 8.76 14.16 -1.76
CA ILE A 15 7.93 14.68 -0.68
C ILE A 15 8.44 14.21 0.69
N GLU A 16 8.68 12.91 0.87
CA GLU A 16 9.18 12.33 2.12
C GLU A 16 10.49 13.01 2.56
N SER A 17 11.40 13.26 1.62
CA SER A 17 12.68 13.91 1.90
C SER A 17 12.54 15.37 2.38
N SER A 18 11.41 16.01 2.09
CA SER A 18 11.13 17.41 2.42
C SER A 18 10.34 17.60 3.71
N TRP A 19 9.72 16.54 4.23
CA TRP A 19 8.82 16.64 5.38
C TRP A 19 9.53 16.54 6.71
N THR A 20 9.16 17.42 7.63
CA THR A 20 9.47 17.28 9.05
C THR A 20 8.44 16.41 9.74
N PHE A 21 8.83 15.77 10.86
CA PHE A 21 7.93 14.94 11.66
C PHE A 21 6.66 15.70 12.10
N GLU A 22 6.77 16.99 12.41
CA GLU A 22 5.62 17.82 12.80
C GLU A 22 4.64 18.06 11.65
N GLN A 23 5.14 18.28 10.43
CA GLN A 23 4.29 18.41 9.23
C GLN A 23 3.57 17.11 8.90
N PHE A 24 4.25 15.97 9.05
CA PHE A 24 3.63 14.66 8.90
C PHE A 24 2.52 14.46 9.95
N LYS A 25 2.79 14.81 11.20
CA LYS A 25 1.82 14.69 12.30
C LYS A 25 0.57 15.54 12.08
N GLU A 26 0.71 16.75 11.55
CA GLU A 26 -0.40 17.63 11.19
C GLU A 26 -1.24 17.10 10.01
N MET A 27 -0.60 16.43 9.06
CA MET A 27 -1.29 15.74 7.96
C MET A 27 -2.07 14.51 8.43
N VAL A 28 -1.52 13.74 9.36
CA VAL A 28 -2.15 12.50 9.87
C VAL A 28 -3.12 12.79 11.02
N ASP A 29 -3.22 14.04 11.49
CA ASP A 29 -4.16 14.42 12.54
C ASP A 29 -5.61 14.16 12.10
N VAL A 30 -6.26 13.29 12.87
CA VAL A 30 -7.64 12.83 12.69
C VAL A 30 -8.66 13.98 12.74
N ASN A 31 -8.28 15.13 13.30
CA ASN A 31 -9.10 16.33 13.39
C ASN A 31 -9.00 17.25 12.16
N ASN A 32 -8.07 16.98 11.23
CA ASN A 32 -7.91 17.77 10.03
C ASN A 32 -8.91 17.30 8.94
N VAL A 33 -9.72 18.23 8.42
CA VAL A 33 -10.69 17.98 7.33
C VAL A 33 -10.00 17.48 6.05
N TYR A 34 -8.71 17.79 5.89
CA TYR A 34 -7.82 17.33 4.82
C TYR A 34 -6.82 16.25 5.28
N GLY A 35 -7.08 15.54 6.39
CA GLY A 35 -6.19 14.48 6.88
C GLY A 35 -5.91 13.40 5.83
N CYS A 36 -5.07 12.40 6.14
CA CYS A 36 -4.85 11.19 5.31
C CYS A 36 -6.15 10.38 5.11
N SER A 37 -7.10 10.96 4.37
CA SER A 37 -8.32 10.32 3.95
C SER A 37 -7.96 9.16 3.03
N VAL A 38 -8.79 8.12 3.04
CA VAL A 38 -8.66 6.98 2.13
C VAL A 38 -8.49 7.46 0.69
N LYS A 39 -9.16 8.55 0.31
CA LYS A 39 -9.00 9.18 -1.00
C LYS A 39 -7.60 9.75 -1.24
N ALA A 40 -7.04 10.49 -0.29
CA ALA A 40 -5.69 11.05 -0.43
C ALA A 40 -4.63 9.94 -0.56
N ILE A 41 -4.76 8.86 0.22
CA ILE A 41 -3.90 7.68 0.12
C ILE A 41 -4.02 7.04 -1.27
N TRP A 42 -5.25 6.88 -1.77
CA TRP A 42 -5.50 6.30 -3.08
C TRP A 42 -4.94 7.16 -4.23
N ASP A 43 -5.11 8.48 -4.14
CA ASP A 43 -4.59 9.43 -5.12
C ASP A 43 -3.04 9.41 -5.14
N MET A 44 -2.41 9.37 -3.95
CA MET A 44 -0.94 9.23 -3.83
C MET A 44 -0.43 7.91 -4.41
N ALA A 45 -1.09 6.80 -4.10
CA ALA A 45 -0.74 5.49 -4.63
C ALA A 45 -0.87 5.43 -6.16
N SER A 46 -1.93 6.05 -6.71
CA SER A 46 -2.16 6.13 -8.15
C SER A 46 -1.06 6.91 -8.86
N LEU A 47 -0.67 8.09 -8.32
CA LEU A 47 0.43 8.90 -8.86
C LEU A 47 1.77 8.14 -8.83
N THR A 48 2.03 7.43 -7.72
CA THR A 48 3.23 6.60 -7.58
C THR A 48 3.26 5.49 -8.62
N CYS A 49 2.12 4.84 -8.90
CA CYS A 49 2.02 3.83 -9.95
C CYS A 49 2.30 4.42 -11.34
N GLU A 50 1.77 5.61 -11.64
CA GLU A 50 2.07 6.29 -12.90
C GLU A 50 3.58 6.55 -13.07
N ASP A 51 4.25 7.01 -12.00
CA ASP A 51 5.70 7.26 -12.03
C ASP A 51 6.49 5.98 -12.28
N VAL A 52 6.09 4.86 -11.68
CA VAL A 52 6.67 3.54 -11.93
C VAL A 52 6.55 3.15 -13.40
N PHE A 53 5.37 3.31 -14.01
CA PHE A 53 5.18 2.99 -15.43
C PHE A 53 5.86 3.98 -16.38
N LYS A 54 6.09 5.23 -15.96
CA LYS A 54 6.82 6.24 -16.73
C LYS A 54 8.33 5.98 -16.73
N ASN A 55 8.86 5.27 -15.73
CA ASN A 55 10.29 5.01 -15.60
C ASN A 55 10.84 4.16 -16.76
N ASP A 56 11.94 4.63 -17.37
CA ASP A 56 12.51 3.96 -18.56
C ASP A 56 13.10 2.58 -18.24
N ASN A 57 13.60 2.34 -17.03
CA ASN A 57 14.09 1.02 -16.63
C ASN A 57 12.94 0.01 -16.54
N ILE A 58 11.78 0.45 -16.04
CA ILE A 58 10.58 -0.39 -15.96
C ILE A 58 10.02 -0.66 -17.35
N LYS A 59 9.99 0.35 -18.23
CA LYS A 59 9.60 0.13 -19.64
C LYS A 59 10.53 -0.85 -20.33
N ALA A 60 11.85 -0.69 -20.19
CA ALA A 60 12.83 -1.62 -20.74
C ALA A 60 12.66 -3.04 -20.18
N LEU A 61 12.35 -3.16 -18.88
CA LEU A 61 12.06 -4.44 -18.24
C LEU A 61 10.77 -5.07 -18.80
N ILE A 62 9.70 -4.29 -18.97
CA ILE A 62 8.45 -4.73 -19.57
C ILE A 62 8.66 -5.14 -21.03
N GLU A 63 9.49 -4.44 -21.80
CA GLU A 63 9.76 -4.79 -23.20
C GLU A 63 10.72 -5.98 -23.33
N SER A 64 11.50 -6.27 -22.28
CA SER A 64 12.42 -7.39 -22.28
C SER A 64 11.72 -8.74 -22.32
N GLU A 65 12.45 -9.75 -22.80
CA GLU A 65 12.03 -11.17 -22.72
C GLU A 65 12.46 -11.84 -21.41
N GLN A 66 12.83 -11.05 -20.40
CA GLN A 66 13.21 -11.58 -19.10
C GLN A 66 12.03 -12.30 -18.45
N ARG A 67 12.34 -13.44 -17.81
CA ARG A 67 11.37 -14.25 -17.08
C ARG A 67 11.75 -14.30 -15.62
N PHE A 68 10.74 -14.29 -14.77
CA PHE A 68 10.87 -14.35 -13.33
C PHE A 68 10.05 -15.54 -12.82
N ASP A 69 10.56 -16.22 -11.80
CA ASP A 69 9.81 -17.32 -11.15
C ASP A 69 8.81 -16.79 -10.11
N LEU A 70 9.04 -15.58 -9.61
CA LEU A 70 8.27 -14.98 -8.53
C LEU A 70 8.37 -13.45 -8.57
N VAL A 71 7.25 -12.76 -8.31
CA VAL A 71 7.18 -11.30 -8.23
C VAL A 71 6.66 -10.90 -6.85
N PHE A 72 7.43 -10.10 -6.12
CA PHE A 72 7.00 -9.53 -4.83
C PHE A 72 6.50 -8.12 -5.04
N LEU A 73 5.27 -7.83 -4.63
CA LEU A 73 4.66 -6.51 -4.74
C LEU A 73 3.79 -6.21 -3.52
N GLU A 74 3.60 -4.92 -3.22
CA GLU A 74 2.51 -4.45 -2.37
C GLU A 74 1.41 -3.93 -3.30
N VAL A 75 0.23 -4.55 -3.27
CA VAL A 75 -0.89 -4.18 -4.16
C VAL A 75 -2.14 -3.70 -3.41
N THR A 76 -2.19 -3.84 -2.09
CA THR A 76 -3.40 -3.67 -1.27
C THR A 76 -3.74 -2.24 -0.85
N LEU A 77 -3.00 -1.23 -1.34
CA LEU A 77 -3.19 0.18 -0.98
C LEU A 77 -3.19 1.10 -2.21
N GLY A 78 -4.07 0.85 -3.20
CA GLY A 78 -4.17 1.68 -4.41
C GLY A 78 -3.06 1.42 -5.45
N GLN A 79 -2.31 0.31 -5.29
CA GLN A 79 -1.23 -0.12 -6.17
C GLN A 79 -1.60 -1.37 -7.00
N GLU A 80 -2.89 -1.67 -7.11
CA GLU A 80 -3.41 -2.84 -7.83
C GLU A 80 -3.02 -2.85 -9.31
N SER A 81 -2.77 -1.67 -9.89
CA SER A 81 -2.29 -1.52 -11.26
C SER A 81 -0.95 -2.26 -11.52
N LEU A 82 -0.10 -2.39 -10.49
CA LEU A 82 1.17 -3.10 -10.57
C LEU A 82 0.99 -4.63 -10.66
N ALA A 83 -0.21 -5.16 -10.35
CA ALA A 83 -0.50 -6.59 -10.50
C ALA A 83 -0.40 -7.07 -11.97
N VAL A 84 -0.39 -6.14 -12.93
CA VAL A 84 -0.13 -6.46 -14.35
C VAL A 84 1.22 -7.16 -14.57
N PHE A 85 2.20 -6.94 -13.69
CA PHE A 85 3.52 -7.58 -13.79
C PHE A 85 3.44 -9.11 -13.70
N GLY A 86 2.51 -9.66 -12.92
CA GLY A 86 2.29 -11.11 -12.86
C GLY A 86 1.87 -11.68 -14.21
N HIS A 87 1.00 -10.97 -14.93
CA HIS A 87 0.60 -11.35 -16.29
C HIS A 87 1.74 -11.17 -17.29
N LYS A 88 2.49 -10.06 -17.21
CA LYS A 88 3.59 -9.77 -18.13
C LYS A 88 4.72 -10.80 -18.03
N PHE A 89 5.13 -11.15 -16.82
CA PHE A 89 6.22 -12.09 -16.57
C PHE A 89 5.77 -13.55 -16.48
N LYS A 90 4.45 -13.80 -16.51
CA LYS A 90 3.83 -15.12 -16.30
C LYS A 90 4.27 -15.77 -14.98
N ALA A 91 4.43 -14.94 -13.96
CA ALA A 91 4.93 -15.32 -12.65
C ALA A 91 3.85 -15.10 -11.58
N PRO A 92 3.77 -15.97 -10.55
CA PRO A 92 2.92 -15.72 -9.40
C PRO A 92 3.37 -14.46 -8.66
N ILE A 93 2.40 -13.69 -8.19
CA ILE A 93 2.64 -12.51 -7.33
C ILE A 93 2.48 -12.93 -5.88
N VAL A 94 3.47 -12.60 -5.06
CA VAL A 94 3.37 -12.63 -3.60
C VAL A 94 3.11 -11.22 -3.14
N ASN A 95 1.88 -10.97 -2.69
CA ASN A 95 1.53 -9.71 -2.06
C ASN A 95 2.14 -9.66 -0.65
N PHE A 96 2.80 -8.56 -0.32
CA PHE A 96 3.19 -8.25 1.05
C PHE A 96 2.71 -6.85 1.41
N GLN A 97 2.52 -6.61 2.70
CA GLN A 97 2.00 -5.34 3.18
C GLN A 97 2.88 -4.84 4.33
N GLY A 98 3.27 -3.56 4.28
CA GLY A 98 4.12 -2.95 5.30
C GLY A 98 3.36 -2.46 6.54
N PHE A 99 2.04 -2.33 6.45
CA PHE A 99 1.17 -1.79 7.50
C PHE A 99 0.19 -2.84 8.05
N THR A 100 -0.49 -2.51 9.16
CA THR A 100 -1.47 -3.40 9.81
C THR A 100 -2.57 -3.84 8.83
N THR A 101 -3.07 -5.06 9.00
CA THR A 101 -4.22 -5.53 8.25
C THR A 101 -5.49 -4.76 8.61
N TRP A 102 -6.47 -4.74 7.71
CA TRP A 102 -7.82 -4.24 7.93
C TRP A 102 -8.86 -5.27 7.50
N SER A 103 -10.11 -5.06 7.90
CA SER A 103 -11.20 -6.04 7.75
C SER A 103 -11.41 -6.54 6.31
N LEU A 104 -11.32 -5.66 5.30
CA LEU A 104 -11.42 -6.03 3.89
C LEU A 104 -10.27 -6.96 3.44
N ILE A 105 -9.01 -6.67 3.80
CA ILE A 105 -7.85 -7.50 3.45
C ILE A 105 -7.94 -8.84 4.15
N ASP A 106 -8.29 -8.85 5.44
CA ASP A 106 -8.48 -10.08 6.19
C ASP A 106 -9.54 -10.97 5.56
N TRP A 107 -10.66 -10.38 5.12
CA TRP A 107 -11.70 -11.11 4.40
C TRP A 107 -11.23 -11.67 3.05
N VAL A 108 -10.54 -10.85 2.23
CA VAL A 108 -10.01 -11.28 0.92
C VAL A 108 -8.94 -12.37 1.07
N ALA A 109 -8.09 -12.27 2.09
CA ALA A 109 -7.05 -13.25 2.39
C ALA A 109 -7.58 -14.53 3.03
N GLY A 110 -8.87 -14.58 3.40
CA GLY A 110 -9.47 -15.70 4.13
C GLY A 110 -8.95 -15.82 5.56
N ASN A 111 -8.49 -14.72 6.13
CA ASN A 111 -7.99 -14.66 7.50
C ASN A 111 -9.15 -14.84 8.49
N SER A 112 -8.90 -15.55 9.60
CA SER A 112 -9.90 -15.76 10.66
C SER A 112 -10.11 -14.51 11.54
N LEU A 113 -9.39 -13.43 11.26
CA LEU A 113 -9.54 -12.13 11.93
C LEU A 113 -10.86 -11.48 11.50
N SER A 114 -11.93 -11.89 12.17
CA SER A 114 -13.25 -11.29 12.01
C SER A 114 -13.29 -9.92 12.67
N ILE A 115 -13.97 -8.96 12.04
CA ILE A 115 -14.26 -7.63 12.60
C ILE A 115 -14.96 -7.71 13.97
N SER A 116 -15.66 -8.82 14.25
CA SER A 116 -16.34 -9.05 15.53
C SER A 116 -15.39 -9.38 16.69
N HIS A 117 -14.15 -9.79 16.40
CA HIS A 117 -13.18 -10.22 17.42
C HIS A 117 -11.93 -9.34 17.48
N VAL A 118 -11.56 -8.71 16.36
CA VAL A 118 -10.39 -7.83 16.28
C VAL A 118 -10.91 -6.40 16.11
N PRO A 119 -10.64 -5.51 17.08
CA PRO A 119 -10.96 -4.09 16.94
C PRO A 119 -10.25 -3.57 15.70
N GLU A 120 -11.02 -3.07 14.74
CA GLU A 120 -10.48 -2.50 13.53
C GLU A 120 -9.88 -1.13 13.89
N VAL A 121 -8.56 -1.00 13.67
CA VAL A 121 -7.73 0.06 14.26
C VAL A 121 -7.77 1.38 13.48
N VAL A 122 -8.36 1.37 12.28
CA VAL A 122 -8.26 2.46 11.30
C VAL A 122 -9.60 3.17 11.07
N SER A 123 -10.70 2.43 11.04
CA SER A 123 -12.06 2.92 10.77
C SER A 123 -12.80 3.34 12.04
N PHE A 124 -12.40 2.89 13.23
CA PHE A 124 -13.06 3.27 14.47
C PHE A 124 -12.11 3.81 15.55
N PRO A 125 -12.38 5.00 16.12
CA PRO A 125 -11.60 5.56 17.23
C PRO A 125 -11.99 4.93 18.57
N PHE A 126 -12.15 3.61 18.61
CA PHE A 126 -12.56 2.92 19.82
C PHE A 126 -11.38 2.73 20.76
N THR A 127 -11.63 2.95 22.05
CA THR A 127 -10.60 2.72 23.09
C THR A 127 -10.47 1.22 23.37
N ASN A 128 -9.45 0.83 24.14
CA ASN A 128 -9.31 -0.54 24.64
C ASN A 128 -10.49 -1.00 25.54
N LYS A 129 -11.41 -0.12 25.91
CA LYS A 129 -12.63 -0.41 26.68
C LYS A 129 -13.88 -0.17 25.83
N MET A 130 -14.16 -1.10 24.92
CA MET A 130 -15.39 -1.06 24.10
C MET A 130 -16.60 -1.65 24.82
N SER A 131 -17.73 -0.94 24.72
CA SER A 131 -19.07 -1.41 25.06
C SER A 131 -19.57 -2.49 24.07
N PHE A 132 -20.65 -3.19 24.43
CA PHE A 132 -21.20 -4.27 23.59
C PHE A 132 -21.57 -3.80 22.17
N LYS A 133 -22.08 -2.56 22.03
CA LYS A 133 -22.45 -2.01 20.72
C LYS A 133 -21.25 -1.59 19.87
N GLU A 134 -20.13 -1.24 20.50
CA GLU A 134 -18.88 -0.90 19.79
C GLU A 134 -18.11 -2.15 19.34
N ARG A 135 -18.51 -3.34 19.81
CA ARG A 135 -17.95 -4.66 19.43
C ARG A 135 -18.76 -5.38 18.36
N LEU A 136 -19.95 -4.87 18.03
CA LEU A 136 -20.88 -5.42 17.05
C LEU A 136 -20.76 -4.66 15.73
#